data_AF-A0A2S9FY07-F1
#
_entry.id   AF-A0A2S9FY07-F1
#
_cell.length_a   1.000
_cell.length_b   1.000
_cell.length_c   1.000
_cell.angle_alpha   90.00
_cell.angle_beta   90.00
_cell.angle_gamma   90.00
#
_symmetry.space_group_name_H-M   'P 1'
#
loop_
_entity.id
_entity.type
_entity.pdbx_description
1 polymer ?
#
loop_
_entity_poly.entity_id
_entity_poly.type
_entity_poly.pdbx_seq_one_letter_code
_entity_poly.pdbx_strand_id
1 'polypeptide(L)'
;DTVFVGSCTNGRIEDLRVVAEVLRGRKVADGVRMLVVPGSMRGRVQAESEGLGEIFTAAGAEWRQAGCSMCLGMNPDQLAPGERS
;
A
#
# COMPACT_ATOMS: atom_id res chain seq x y z
N ASP A 1 -8.86 -8.03 -8.36
CA ASP A 1 -7.79 -9.00 -8.03
C ASP A 1 -6.65 -8.33 -7.30
N THR A 2 -6.30 -7.10 -7.70
CA THR A 2 -5.28 -6.31 -7.02
C THR A 2 -5.94 -5.11 -6.33
N VAL A 3 -5.42 -4.67 -5.20
CA VAL A 3 -5.82 -3.44 -4.51
C VAL A 3 -4.59 -2.58 -4.37
N PHE A 4 -4.69 -1.33 -4.82
CA PHE A 4 -3.59 -0.38 -4.80
C PHE A 4 -3.94 0.83 -3.93
N VAL A 5 -3.15 1.04 -2.87
CA VAL A 5 -3.26 2.17 -1.96
C VAL A 5 -1.95 2.93 -1.99
N GLY A 6 -1.91 4.13 -2.55
CA GLY A 6 -0.68 4.91 -2.54
C GLY A 6 -0.28 5.52 -3.85
N SER A 7 -0.48 6.82 -4.02
CA SER A 7 0.04 7.58 -5.14
C SER A 7 0.45 8.99 -4.72
N CYS A 8 0.94 9.78 -5.68
CA CYS A 8 1.17 11.21 -5.49
C CYS A 8 -0.11 11.98 -5.13
N THR A 9 -1.31 11.40 -5.28
CA THR A 9 -2.60 12.02 -4.92
C THR A 9 -3.27 11.40 -3.68
N ASN A 10 -2.86 10.22 -3.24
CA ASN A 10 -3.43 9.51 -2.10
C ASN A 10 -2.39 8.58 -1.45
N GLY A 11 -1.70 9.06 -0.42
CA GLY A 11 -0.54 8.38 0.17
C GLY A 11 0.14 9.19 1.27
N ARG A 12 -0.58 10.16 1.84
CA ARG A 12 -0.14 10.94 2.98
C ARG A 12 -0.25 10.10 4.24
N ILE A 13 0.34 10.57 5.33
CA ILE A 13 0.35 9.82 6.58
C ILE A 13 -1.08 9.58 7.11
N GLU A 14 -1.98 10.53 6.91
CA GLU A 14 -3.39 10.40 7.31
C GLU A 14 -4.09 9.28 6.53
N ASP A 15 -3.82 9.18 5.22
CA ASP A 15 -4.36 8.12 4.37
C ASP A 15 -3.87 6.74 4.85
N LEU A 16 -2.57 6.63 5.17
CA LEU A 16 -1.95 5.39 5.66
C LEU A 16 -2.49 4.95 7.03
N ARG A 17 -2.77 5.89 7.93
CA ARG A 17 -3.40 5.60 9.23
C ARG A 17 -4.80 5.04 9.07
N VAL A 18 -5.61 5.62 8.17
CA VAL A 18 -6.96 5.11 7.90
C VAL A 18 -6.90 3.68 7.36
N VAL A 19 -5.97 3.41 6.45
CA VAL A 19 -5.76 2.05 5.91
C VAL A 19 -5.33 1.08 7.01
N ALA A 20 -4.44 1.50 7.91
CA ALA A 20 -3.98 0.68 9.03
C ALA A 20 -5.14 0.34 9.98
N GLU A 21 -6.02 1.28 10.28
CA GLU A 21 -7.21 1.04 11.10
C GLU A 21 -8.16 0.01 10.48
N VAL A 22 -8.34 0.05 9.15
CA VAL A 22 -9.16 -0.94 8.44
C VAL A 22 -8.51 -2.32 8.47
N LEU A 23 -7.18 -2.40 8.31
CA LEU A 23 -6.44 -3.66 8.22
C LEU A 23 -6.12 -4.28 9.58
N ARG A 24 -6.15 -3.51 10.68
CA ARG A 24 -5.78 -3.98 12.01
C ARG A 24 -6.62 -5.19 12.43
N GLY A 25 -5.95 -6.31 12.70
CA GLY A 25 -6.59 -7.57 13.09
C GLY A 25 -7.33 -8.29 11.95
N ARG A 26 -7.19 -7.82 10.70
CA ARG A 26 -7.76 -8.46 9.50
C ARG A 26 -6.64 -8.99 8.60
N LYS A 27 -7.03 -9.78 7.61
CA LYS A 27 -6.15 -10.25 6.53
C LYS A 27 -6.75 -9.90 5.18
N VAL A 28 -5.87 -9.60 4.23
CA VAL A 28 -6.21 -9.54 2.80
C VAL A 28 -6.78 -10.89 2.39
N ALA A 29 -7.84 -10.87 1.60
CA ALA A 29 -8.53 -12.07 1.16
C ALA A 29 -7.63 -12.93 0.25
N ASP A 30 -7.82 -14.25 0.29
CA ASP A 30 -7.08 -15.17 -0.57
C ASP A 30 -7.30 -14.83 -2.05
N GLY A 31 -6.22 -14.86 -2.83
CA GLY A 31 -6.24 -14.49 -4.25
C GLY A 31 -6.30 -12.98 -4.51
N VAL A 32 -6.31 -12.13 -3.47
CA VAL A 32 -6.19 -10.69 -3.61
C VAL A 32 -4.76 -10.24 -3.32
N ARG A 33 -4.17 -9.50 -4.25
CA ARG A 33 -2.88 -8.85 -4.06
C ARG A 33 -3.11 -7.42 -3.57
N MET A 34 -2.52 -7.01 -2.45
CA MET A 34 -2.65 -5.63 -1.96
C MET A 34 -1.29 -4.95 -1.89
N LEU A 35 -1.18 -3.75 -2.45
CA LEU A 35 0.02 -2.92 -2.45
C LEU A 35 -0.27 -1.63 -1.67
N VAL A 36 0.61 -1.31 -0.72
CA VAL A 36 0.55 -0.05 0.02
C VAL A 36 1.82 0.74 -0.23
N VAL A 37 1.69 1.93 -0.84
CA VAL A 37 2.79 2.78 -1.30
C VAL A 37 2.69 4.17 -0.67
N PRO A 38 3.67 4.59 0.14
CA PRO A 38 3.67 5.94 0.68
C PRO A 38 3.93 6.98 -0.42
N GLY A 39 3.24 8.12 -0.37
CA GLY A 39 3.39 9.19 -1.36
C GLY A 39 4.73 9.95 -1.28
N SER A 40 5.47 9.81 -0.17
CA SER A 40 6.81 10.40 0.00
C SER A 40 7.66 9.61 1.00
N MET A 41 8.99 9.74 0.90
CA MET A 41 9.90 9.10 1.85
C MET A 41 9.71 9.61 3.27
N ARG A 42 9.39 10.89 3.46
CA ARG A 42 9.08 11.45 4.78
C ARG A 42 7.84 10.79 5.40
N GLY A 43 6.78 10.62 4.61
CA GLY A 43 5.57 9.90 5.04
C GLY A 43 5.84 8.43 5.36
N ARG A 44 6.73 7.77 4.60
CA ARG A 44 7.16 6.39 4.87
C ARG A 44 7.85 6.28 6.23
N VAL A 45 8.88 7.08 6.47
CA VAL A 45 9.64 7.06 7.74
C VAL A 45 8.71 7.31 8.92
N GLN A 46 7.77 8.24 8.76
CA GLN A 46 6.77 8.49 9.79
C GLN A 46 5.86 7.26 10.01
N ALA A 47 5.33 6.66 8.94
CA ALA A 47 4.51 5.46 9.03
C ALA A 47 5.26 4.28 9.67
N GLU A 48 6.55 4.13 9.41
CA GLU A 48 7.41 3.14 10.06
C GLU A 48 7.59 3.45 11.55
N SER A 49 7.84 4.71 11.91
CA SER A 49 7.95 5.11 13.33
C SER A 49 6.65 4.92 14.13
N GLU A 50 5.51 4.95 13.45
CA GLU A 50 4.19 4.70 14.03
C GLU A 50 3.78 3.21 14.00
N GLY A 51 4.62 2.33 13.43
CA GLY A 51 4.35 0.90 13.32
C GLY A 51 3.30 0.52 12.27
N LEU A 52 2.89 1.45 11.40
CA LEU A 52 1.84 1.19 10.40
C LEU A 52 2.28 0.14 9.37
N GLY A 53 3.58 0.15 9.02
CA GLY A 53 4.16 -0.83 8.10
C GLY A 53 3.99 -2.27 8.58
N GLU A 54 4.09 -2.51 9.89
CA GLU A 54 3.91 -3.84 10.50
C GLU A 54 2.45 -4.30 10.41
N ILE A 55 1.50 -3.37 10.55
CA ILE A 55 0.07 -3.68 10.38
C ILE A 55 -0.21 -4.12 8.94
N PHE A 56 0.37 -3.43 7.95
CA PHE A 56 0.19 -3.77 6.54
C PHE A 56 0.75 -5.16 6.22
N THR A 57 1.98 -5.45 6.65
CA THR A 57 2.61 -6.74 6.40
C THR A 57 1.92 -7.88 7.16
N ALA A 58 1.45 -7.64 8.39
CA ALA A 58 0.68 -8.61 9.16
C ALA A 58 -0.67 -8.95 8.50
N ALA A 59 -1.29 -7.99 7.83
CA ALA A 59 -2.51 -8.20 7.05
C ALA A 59 -2.25 -8.93 5.72
N GLY A 60 -0.99 -9.10 5.30
CA GLY A 60 -0.61 -9.71 4.03
C GLY A 60 -0.48 -8.74 2.87
N ALA A 61 -0.45 -7.42 3.13
CA ALA A 61 -0.22 -6.42 2.10
C ALA A 61 1.29 -6.20 1.84
N GLU A 62 1.63 -5.87 0.61
CA GLU A 62 2.97 -5.52 0.17
C GLU A 62 3.28 -4.05 0.54
N TRP A 63 4.07 -3.84 1.59
CA TRP A 63 4.54 -2.51 2.01
C TRP A 63 5.71 -2.03 1.14
N ARG A 64 5.46 -1.04 0.25
CA ARG A 64 6.40 -0.58 -0.77
C ARG A 64 7.18 0.69 -0.38
N GLN A 65 8.30 0.91 -1.06
CA GLN A 65 9.04 2.17 -0.98
C GLN A 65 8.21 3.33 -1.54
N ALA A 66 8.50 4.56 -1.10
CA ALA A 66 7.82 5.72 -1.66
C ALA A 66 8.30 5.95 -3.10
N GLY A 67 7.36 6.27 -4.01
CA GLY A 67 7.70 6.59 -5.39
C GLY A 67 6.55 6.41 -6.36
N CYS A 68 6.85 6.59 -7.65
CA CYS A 68 5.92 6.30 -8.74
C CYS A 68 5.74 4.78 -8.83
N SER A 69 4.53 4.30 -8.50
CA SER A 69 4.15 2.88 -8.54
C SER A 69 3.11 2.64 -9.63
N MET A 70 2.07 1.84 -9.36
CA MET A 70 1.09 1.39 -10.35
C MET A 70 0.38 2.51 -11.11
N CYS A 71 0.25 3.71 -10.51
CA CYS A 71 -0.27 4.89 -11.21
C CYS A 71 0.54 5.28 -12.46
N LEU A 72 1.86 5.08 -12.44
CA LEU A 72 2.73 5.31 -13.59
C LEU A 72 2.96 4.01 -14.38
N GLY A 73 3.01 2.86 -13.69
CA GLY A 73 3.14 1.54 -14.32
C GLY A 73 4.47 1.30 -15.03
N MET A 74 5.48 2.16 -14.84
CA MET A 74 6.83 2.00 -15.39
C MET A 74 7.76 1.18 -14.49
N ASN A 75 7.28 0.78 -13.32
CA ASN A 75 7.95 -0.08 -12.37
C ASN A 75 7.26 -1.47 -12.36
N PRO A 76 7.81 -2.49 -11.67
CA PRO A 76 7.24 -3.85 -11.64
C PRO A 76 5.84 -3.98 -11.02
N ASP A 77 5.27 -2.90 -10.47
CA ASP A 77 3.91 -2.88 -9.94
C ASP A 77 2.90 -2.71 -11.08
N GLN A 78 2.76 -3.75 -11.91
CA GLN A 78 1.81 -3.81 -13.02
C GLN A 78 0.70 -4.84 -12.75
N LEU A 79 -0.46 -4.61 -13.37
CA LEU A 79 -1.52 -5.60 -13.48
C LEU A 79 -1.17 -6.63 -14.56
N ALA A 80 -1.45 -7.91 -14.30
CA ALA A 80 -1.40 -8.93 -15.32
C ALA A 80 -2.62 -8.84 -16.27
N PRO A 81 -2.54 -9.38 -17.49
CA PRO A 81 -3.68 -9.40 -18.41
C PRO A 81 -4.92 -10.05 -17.76
N GLY A 82 -6.00 -9.28 -17.68
CA GLY A 82 -7.27 -9.72 -17.08
C GLY A 82 -7.45 -9.38 -15.60
N GLU A 83 -6.42 -8.90 -14.89
CA GLU A 83 -6.56 -8.42 -13.51
C GLU A 83 -7.28 -7.07 -13.44
N ARG A 84 -8.01 -6.87 -12.34
CA ARG A 84 -8.69 -5.61 -12.00
C ARG A 84 -8.11 -4.98 -10.72
N SER A 85 -7.88 -3.67 -10.74
CA SER A 85 -7.47 -2.83 -9.58
C SER A 85 -8.64 -2.09 -8.93
#